data_AF-X1C824-F1
#
_entry.id   AF-X1C824-F1
#
_cell.length_a   1.000
_cell.length_b   1.000
_cell.length_c   1.000
_cell.angle_alpha   90.00
_cell.angle_beta   90.00
_cell.angle_gamma   90.00
#
_symmetry.space_group_name_H-M   'P 1'
#
loop_
_entity.id
_entity.type
_entity.pdbx_description
1 polymer ?
#
loop_
_entity_poly.entity_id
_entity_poly.type
_entity_poly.pdbx_seq_one_letter_code
_entity_poly.pdbx_strand_id
1 'polypeptide(L)' 'RSRFVAEQMVNKDFILNIEFDDLDNQIVFKTNHRDQFFDTFMEIVVTHNIEIEEMISPDDNLQAVFDYLIER' A
#
# COMPACT_ATOMS: atom_id res chain seq x y z
N ARG A 1 -13.00 -0.48 4.07
CA ARG A 1 -12.32 -0.40 2.75
C ARG A 1 -10.99 -1.12 2.75
N SER A 2 -10.27 -1.06 3.88
CA SER A 2 -9.15 -1.94 4.24
C SER A 2 -9.26 -3.36 3.63
N ARG A 3 -10.31 -4.11 3.96
CA ARG A 3 -10.47 -5.50 3.47
C ARG A 3 -10.45 -5.66 1.93
N PHE A 4 -10.93 -4.68 1.17
CA PHE A 4 -10.89 -4.72 -0.30
C PHE A 4 -9.45 -4.60 -0.82
N VAL A 5 -8.66 -3.68 -0.26
CA VAL A 5 -7.25 -3.53 -0.63
C VAL A 5 -6.48 -4.81 -0.31
N ALA A 6 -6.72 -5.38 0.88
CA ALA A 6 -6.11 -6.66 1.26
C ALA A 6 -6.46 -7.79 0.29
N GLU A 7 -7.71 -7.88 -0.17
CA GLU A 7 -8.15 -8.86 -1.17
C GLU A 7 -7.42 -8.72 -2.50
N GLN A 8 -7.17 -7.48 -2.96
CA GLN A 8 -6.43 -7.25 -4.21
C GLN A 8 -4.93 -7.59 -4.07
N MET A 9 -4.39 -7.51 -2.85
CA MET A 9 -2.96 -7.70 -2.57
C MET A 9 -2.61 -9.14 -2.15
N VAL A 10 -3.53 -9.89 -1.53
CA VAL A 10 -3.24 -11.21 -0.92
C VAL A 10 -2.69 -12.25 -1.90
N ASN A 11 -3.03 -12.16 -3.18
CA ASN A 11 -2.59 -13.10 -4.21
C ASN A 11 -1.32 -12.64 -4.96
N LYS A 12 -0.64 -11.59 -4.49
CA LYS A 12 0.59 -11.11 -5.12
C LYS A 12 1.80 -11.80 -4.51
N ASP A 13 2.67 -12.34 -5.35
CA ASP A 13 3.85 -13.13 -4.92
C ASP A 13 4.83 -12.35 -4.03
N PHE A 14 4.81 -11.02 -4.11
CA PHE A 14 5.65 -10.14 -3.30
C PHE A 14 5.07 -9.85 -1.90
N ILE A 15 3.83 -10.26 -1.61
CA ILE A 15 3.22 -10.09 -0.29
C ILE A 15 3.58 -11.28 0.61
N LEU A 16 4.27 -10.98 1.70
CA LEU A 16 4.68 -11.94 2.71
C LEU A 16 3.65 -12.07 3.83
N ASN A 17 2.99 -10.98 4.20
CA ASN A 17 1.99 -10.96 5.27
C ASN A 17 1.02 -9.79 5.12
N ILE A 18 -0.20 -9.97 5.62
CA ILE A 18 -1.22 -8.94 5.75
C ILE A 18 -1.78 -9.01 7.17
N GLU A 19 -1.62 -7.95 7.94
CA GLU A 19 -2.16 -7.83 9.28
C GLU A 19 -3.21 -6.73 9.32
N PHE A 20 -4.32 -7.00 9.98
CA PHE A 20 -5.38 -6.02 10.21
C PHE A 20 -5.31 -5.57 11.65
N ASP A 21 -5.30 -4.25 11.84
CA ASP A 21 -5.55 -3.66 13.15
C ASP A 21 -7.00 -3.16 13.20
N ASP A 22 -7.83 -3.93 13.90
CA ASP A 22 -9.26 -3.62 14.04
C ASP A 22 -9.53 -2.41 14.94
N LEU A 23 -8.57 -2.00 15.78
CA LEU A 23 -8.73 -0.84 16.66
C LEU A 23 -8.63 0.47 15.88
N ASP A 24 -7.66 0.54 14.97
CA ASP A 24 -7.34 1.76 14.21
C ASP A 24 -7.74 1.67 12.73
N ASN A 25 -8.42 0.59 12.31
CA ASN A 25 -8.79 0.32 10.92
C ASN A 25 -7.58 0.39 9.96
N GLN A 26 -6.41 -0.01 10.46
CA GLN A 26 -5.16 -0.03 9.70
C GLN A 26 -4.94 -1.39 9.05
N ILE A 27 -4.17 -1.39 7.96
CA ILE A 27 -3.61 -2.61 7.39
C ILE A 27 -2.11 -2.46 7.30
N VAL A 28 -1.41 -3.47 7.78
CA VAL A 28 0.03 -3.59 7.64
C VAL A 28 0.33 -4.66 6.58
N PHE A 29 1.03 -4.25 5.53
CA PHE A 29 1.55 -5.16 4.52
C PHE A 29 3.03 -5.40 4.76
N LYS A 30 3.42 -6.68 4.74
CA LYS A 30 4.83 -7.06 4.68
C LYS A 30 5.14 -7.53 3.26
N THR A 31 6.15 -6.92 2.63
CA THR A 31 6.59 -7.25 1.27
C THR A 31 8.09 -7.53 1.23
N ASN A 32 8.54 -8.35 0.28
CA ASN A 32 9.96 -8.53 -0.06
C ASN A 32 10.37 -7.75 -1.32
N HIS A 33 9.41 -7.19 -2.08
CA HIS A 33 9.68 -6.37 -3.26
C HIS A 33 8.94 -5.05 -3.09
N ARG A 34 9.66 -4.04 -2.60
CA ARG A 34 9.15 -2.72 -2.26
C ARG A 34 8.51 -2.03 -3.47
N ASP A 35 9.26 -1.91 -4.56
CA ASP A 35 8.82 -1.13 -5.72
C ASP A 35 7.54 -1.72 -6.34
N GLN A 36 7.52 -3.04 -6.53
CA GLN A 36 6.33 -3.76 -7.04
C GLN A 36 5.10 -3.59 -6.14
N PHE A 37 5.31 -3.56 -4.82
CA PHE A 37 4.25 -3.29 -3.86
C PHE A 37 3.67 -1.90 -4.06
N PHE A 38 4.51 -0.86 -4.10
CA PHE A 38 4.05 0.52 -4.25
C PHE A 38 3.38 0.75 -5.60
N ASP A 39 3.95 0.26 -6.70
CA ASP A 39 3.35 0.38 -8.04
C ASP A 39 1.93 -0.23 -8.07
N THR A 40 1.80 -1.47 -7.60
CA THR A 40 0.51 -2.19 -7.58
C THR A 40 -0.49 -1.53 -6.63
N PHE A 41 -0.02 -1.12 -5.44
CA PHE A 41 -0.87 -0.48 -4.44
C PHE A 41 -1.42 0.86 -4.96
N MET A 42 -0.55 1.70 -5.54
CA MET A 42 -0.95 2.99 -6.11
C MET A 42 -1.92 2.81 -7.28
N GLU A 43 -1.70 1.82 -8.15
CA GLU A 43 -2.64 1.48 -9.23
C GLU A 43 -4.03 1.14 -8.68
N ILE A 44 -4.11 0.28 -7.65
CA ILE A 44 -5.39 -0.11 -7.02
C ILE A 44 -6.09 1.11 -6.42
N VAL A 45 -5.34 1.95 -5.71
CA VAL A 45 -5.85 3.15 -5.02
C VAL A 45 -6.46 4.13 -6.02
N VAL A 46 -5.75 4.43 -7.11
CA VAL A 46 -6.23 5.33 -8.16
C VAL A 46 -7.43 4.73 -8.89
N THR A 47 -7.35 3.46 -9.30
CA THR A 47 -8.39 2.78 -10.08
C THR A 47 -9.73 2.71 -9.33
N HIS A 48 -9.68 2.53 -8.01
CA HIS A 48 -10.87 2.36 -7.18
C HIS A 48 -11.23 3.61 -6.37
N ASN A 49 -10.53 4.73 -6.61
CA ASN A 49 -10.71 6.01 -5.91
C ASN A 49 -10.75 5.82 -4.38
N ILE A 50 -9.73 5.14 -3.87
CA ILE A 50 -9.57 4.85 -2.44
C ILE A 50 -8.92 6.05 -1.78
N GLU A 51 -9.58 6.58 -0.75
CA GLU A 51 -9.03 7.63 0.08
C GLU A 51 -8.06 7.03 1.10
N ILE A 52 -6.84 7.54 1.15
CA ILE A 52 -5.80 7.16 2.11
C ILE A 52 -5.60 8.36 3.03
N GLU A 53 -5.85 8.16 4.32
CA GLU A 53 -5.63 9.20 5.33
C GLU A 53 -4.14 9.29 5.69
N GLU A 54 -3.48 8.14 5.87
CA GLU A 54 -2.07 8.06 6.24
C GLU A 54 -1.45 6.76 5.70
N MET A 55 -0.17 6.83 5.35
CA MET A 55 0.64 5.67 4.98
C MET A 55 2.01 5.79 5.62
N ILE A 56 2.41 4.77 6.39
CA ILE A 56 3.70 4.73 7.08
C ILE A 56 4.45 3.51 6.59
N SER A 57 5.69 3.73 6.14
CA SER A 57 6.63 2.66 5.81
C SER A 57 7.83 2.81 6.75
N PRO A 58 8.21 1.78 7.53
CA PRO A 58 9.38 1.86 8.40
C PRO A 58 10.69 2.08 7.61
N ASP A 59 10.70 1.76 6.31
CA ASP A 59 11.83 1.95 5.40
C ASP A 59 11.87 3.37 4.78
N ASP A 60 11.34 4.38 5.46
CA ASP A 60 10.95 5.67 4.87
C ASP A 60 12.11 6.41 4.16
N ASN A 61 12.14 6.27 2.83
CA ASN A 61 12.77 7.20 1.91
C ASN A 61 11.64 8.07 1.35
N LEU A 62 11.34 9.16 2.06
CA LEU A 62 10.41 10.23 1.70
C LEU A 62 10.53 10.73 0.24
N GLN A 63 11.61 10.39 -0.46
CA GLN A 63 11.84 10.68 -1.87
C GLN A 63 10.85 9.97 -2.82
N ALA A 64 10.49 8.71 -2.55
CA ALA A 64 9.68 7.93 -3.49
C ALA A 64 8.21 8.41 -3.57
N VAL A 65 7.66 8.89 -2.45
CA VAL A 65 6.32 9.51 -2.41
C VAL A 65 6.34 10.88 -3.10
N PHE A 66 7.46 11.59 -3.00
CA PHE A 66 7.64 12.90 -3.63
C PHE A 66 7.69 12.79 -5.17
N ASP A 67 8.41 11.80 -5.69
CA ASP A 67 8.55 11.58 -7.14
C ASP A 67 7.18 11.23 -7.79
N TYR A 68 6.36 10.44 -7.11
CA TYR A 68 5.02 10.07 -7.59
C TYR A 68 4.03 11.27 -7.65
N LEU A 69 4.20 12.28 -6.80
CA LEU A 69 3.33 13.46 -6.77
C LEU A 69 3.74 14.54 -7.78
N ILE A 70 4.97 14.48 -8.31
CA ILE A 70 5.52 15.52 -9.20
C ILE A 70 5.57 15.07 -10.67
N GLU A 71 5.59 13.77 -10.98
CA GLU A 71 5.52 13.27 -12.36
C GLU A 71 4.11 13.33 -13.00
N ARG A 72 3.28 14.32 -12.65
CA ARG A 72 1.98 14.56 -13.29
C ARG A 72 1.81 15.96 -13.84
#